data_AF-A0A7C1KYQ5-F1
#
_entry.id   AF-A0A7C1KYQ5-F1
#
_cell.length_a   1.000
_cell.length_b   1.000
_cell.length_c   1.000
_cell.angle_alpha   90.00
_cell.angle_beta   90.00
_cell.angle_gamma   90.00
#
_symmetry.space_group_name_H-M   'P 1'
#
loop_
_entity.id
_entity.type
_entity.pdbx_description
1 polymer ?
#
loop_
_entity_poly.entity_id
_entity_poly.type
_entity_poly.pdbx_seq_one_letter_code
_entity_poly.pdbx_strand_id
1 'polypeptide(L)'
;MTRNLENSVGELFLRVGIIGAGIQAKDAHLPAFHSLEGVEISAIADINEKAAKTLAKKYQIPHVYVDFHDLINNPDIDLVSICTPNHLHREMAVACANAGKHILIEKPMATTVGDAEEIIRAVKKNNIKLCVVQNYRFFPAVKEAKKRIQDGRIGDIVSIHAYGHLLQSFDRSWALSEGNAGVIEDFGPHLIDILFYLTGFDEVKKVYAV
;
A
#
# COMPACT_ATOMS: atom_id res chain seq x y z
N MET A 1 -17.15 -14.11 23.14
CA MET A 1 -17.02 -12.95 24.06
C MET A 1 -16.79 -11.71 23.23
N THR A 2 -17.86 -10.97 22.98
CA THR A 2 -17.85 -9.65 22.34
C THR A 2 -17.21 -8.65 23.30
N ARG A 3 -16.12 -8.00 22.91
CA ARG A 3 -15.51 -6.91 23.69
C ARG A 3 -16.37 -5.65 23.53
N ASN A 4 -16.91 -5.17 24.64
CA ASN A 4 -17.55 -3.87 24.76
C ASN A 4 -16.53 -2.77 24.49
N LEU A 5 -16.84 -1.89 23.52
CA LEU A 5 -16.09 -0.68 23.18
C LEU A 5 -16.56 0.52 24.02
N GLU A 6 -16.60 0.35 25.33
CA GLU A 6 -16.91 1.47 26.23
C GLU A 6 -15.86 1.52 27.34
N ASN A 7 -14.83 2.35 27.10
CA ASN A 7 -14.11 3.05 28.15
C ASN A 7 -13.47 4.33 27.59
N SER A 8 -13.91 5.47 28.14
CA SER A 8 -13.23 6.76 28.32
C SER A 8 -12.27 7.23 27.22
N VAL A 9 -12.75 8.05 26.28
CA VAL A 9 -11.96 8.88 25.31
C VAL A 9 -10.57 8.28 25.00
N GLY A 10 -10.54 7.01 24.60
CA GLY A 10 -9.30 6.24 24.46
C GLY A 10 -8.63 6.63 23.16
N GLU A 11 -7.37 7.08 23.24
CA GLU A 11 -6.55 7.27 22.05
C GLU A 11 -6.63 6.01 21.19
N LEU A 12 -7.07 6.16 19.93
CA LEU A 12 -7.17 5.09 18.95
C LEU A 12 -5.75 4.57 18.69
N PHE A 13 -5.38 3.51 19.40
CA PHE A 13 -4.07 2.88 19.28
C PHE A 13 -4.14 1.77 18.22
N LEU A 14 -3.33 1.88 17.16
CA LEU A 14 -3.34 0.99 16.02
C LEU A 14 -2.09 0.11 15.99
N ARG A 15 -2.26 -1.21 16.01
CA ARG A 15 -1.15 -2.17 15.94
C ARG A 15 -0.98 -2.69 14.53
N VAL A 16 0.22 -2.54 14.01
CA VAL A 16 0.56 -2.76 12.60
C VAL A 16 1.47 -3.97 12.46
N GLY A 17 1.09 -4.88 11.56
CA GLY A 17 1.95 -5.94 11.06
C GLY A 17 2.52 -5.57 9.70
N ILE A 18 3.80 -5.85 9.45
CA ILE A 18 4.46 -5.62 8.17
C ILE A 18 4.73 -6.96 7.49
N ILE A 19 4.23 -7.17 6.27
CA ILE A 19 4.58 -8.33 5.44
C ILE A 19 5.53 -7.85 4.35
N GLY A 20 6.75 -8.41 4.31
CA GLY A 20 7.83 -8.01 3.44
C GLY A 20 8.82 -7.06 4.13
N ALA A 21 10.08 -7.46 4.19
CA ALA A 21 11.22 -6.73 4.75
C ALA A 21 12.11 -6.10 3.65
N GLY A 22 11.52 -5.82 2.48
CA GLY A 22 12.19 -5.23 1.32
C GLY A 22 12.42 -3.72 1.43
N ILE A 23 12.81 -3.11 0.30
CA ILE A 23 13.16 -1.68 0.21
C ILE A 23 12.00 -0.79 0.67
N GLN A 24 10.78 -1.03 0.18
CA GLN A 24 9.61 -0.21 0.54
C GLN A 24 9.31 -0.26 2.04
N ALA A 25 9.43 -1.43 2.66
CA ALA A 25 9.26 -1.56 4.10
C ALA A 25 10.34 -0.78 4.87
N LYS A 26 11.61 -0.98 4.49
CA LYS A 26 12.77 -0.39 5.16
C LYS A 26 12.83 1.14 5.05
N ASP A 27 12.59 1.66 3.86
CA ASP A 27 12.89 3.05 3.51
C ASP A 27 11.65 3.97 3.55
N ALA A 28 10.44 3.40 3.51
CA ALA A 28 9.19 4.19 3.56
C ALA A 28 8.27 3.79 4.72
N HIS A 29 7.77 2.55 4.75
CA HIS A 29 6.69 2.17 5.66
C HIS A 29 7.11 2.15 7.14
N LEU A 30 8.21 1.47 7.47
CA LEU A 30 8.68 1.39 8.85
C LEU A 30 9.04 2.78 9.43
N PRO A 31 9.80 3.66 8.72
CA PRO A 31 10.00 5.02 9.18
C PRO A 31 8.70 5.80 9.37
N ALA A 32 7.73 5.65 8.46
CA ALA A 32 6.47 6.36 8.53
C ALA A 32 5.60 5.91 9.70
N PHE A 33 5.43 4.60 9.92
CA PHE A 33 4.66 4.11 11.08
C PHE A 33 5.35 4.44 12.40
N HIS A 34 6.67 4.34 12.47
CA HIS A 34 7.42 4.64 13.68
C HIS A 34 7.36 6.12 14.09
N SER A 35 7.07 7.03 13.16
CA SER A 35 6.93 8.47 13.46
C SER A 35 5.51 8.90 13.83
N LEU A 36 4.52 8.00 13.78
CA LEU A 36 3.13 8.31 14.10
C LEU A 36 2.83 8.05 15.58
N GLU A 37 2.23 9.04 16.23
CA GLU A 37 1.62 8.86 17.55
C GLU A 37 0.39 7.93 17.44
N GLY A 38 0.16 7.11 18.46
CA GLY A 38 -0.96 6.16 18.49
C GLY A 38 -0.80 4.96 17.54
N VAL A 39 0.41 4.70 17.02
CA VAL A 39 0.69 3.54 16.17
C VAL A 39 1.85 2.73 16.74
N GLU A 40 1.70 1.41 16.76
CA GLU A 40 2.76 0.47 17.13
C GLU A 40 3.03 -0.50 15.99
N ILE A 41 4.31 -0.76 15.70
CA ILE A 41 4.71 -1.82 14.78
C ILE A 41 4.92 -3.09 15.61
N SER A 42 3.90 -3.94 15.68
CA SER A 42 3.89 -5.10 16.59
C SER A 42 4.44 -6.37 15.95
N ALA A 43 4.44 -6.49 14.62
CA ALA A 43 4.96 -7.67 13.94
C ALA A 43 5.59 -7.37 12.58
N ILE A 44 6.56 -8.20 12.19
CA ILE A 44 7.10 -8.25 10.82
C ILE A 44 7.23 -9.70 10.35
N ALA A 45 6.86 -9.96 9.09
CA ALA A 45 6.98 -11.25 8.44
C ALA A 45 7.78 -11.14 7.14
N ASP A 46 8.76 -12.01 6.95
CA ASP A 46 9.45 -12.19 5.67
C ASP A 46 10.06 -13.60 5.59
N ILE A 47 10.02 -14.22 4.41
CA ILE A 47 10.65 -15.53 4.17
C ILE A 47 12.17 -15.50 4.45
N ASN A 48 12.80 -14.33 4.30
CA ASN A 48 14.17 -14.06 4.71
C ASN A 48 14.17 -13.60 6.18
N GLU A 49 14.21 -14.57 7.09
CA GLU A 49 14.21 -14.33 8.54
C GLU A 49 15.29 -13.33 8.97
N LYS A 50 16.48 -13.37 8.33
CA LYS A 50 17.58 -12.46 8.65
C LYS A 50 17.21 -11.01 8.33
N ALA A 51 16.55 -10.75 7.21
CA ALA A 51 16.08 -9.41 6.84
C ALA A 51 15.02 -8.91 7.83
N ALA A 52 14.04 -9.76 8.16
CA ALA A 52 12.99 -9.43 9.14
C ALA A 52 13.57 -9.15 10.54
N LYS A 53 14.46 -10.01 11.06
CA LYS A 53 15.15 -9.80 12.36
C LYS A 53 15.98 -8.52 12.38
N THR A 54 16.61 -8.15 11.27
CA THR A 54 17.40 -6.91 11.17
C THR A 54 16.52 -5.68 11.34
N LEU A 55 15.38 -5.63 10.64
CA LEU A 55 14.43 -4.52 10.75
C LEU A 55 13.71 -4.53 12.11
N ALA A 56 13.34 -5.70 12.61
CA ALA A 56 12.72 -5.85 13.93
C ALA A 56 13.61 -5.30 15.04
N LYS A 57 14.91 -5.63 15.02
CA LYS A 57 15.87 -5.07 15.98
C LYS A 57 15.97 -3.55 15.86
N LYS A 58 16.00 -3.00 14.64
CA LYS A 58 16.11 -1.55 14.39
C LYS A 58 14.90 -0.79 14.95
N TYR A 59 13.69 -1.30 14.74
CA TYR A 59 12.44 -0.64 15.10
C TYR A 59 11.79 -1.19 16.39
N GLN A 60 12.48 -2.07 17.11
CA GLN A 60 12.02 -2.71 18.35
C GLN A 60 10.69 -3.48 18.18
N ILE A 61 10.52 -4.14 17.04
CA ILE A 61 9.32 -4.94 16.72
C ILE A 61 9.38 -6.24 17.51
N PRO A 62 8.37 -6.55 18.34
CA PRO A 62 8.44 -7.69 19.28
C PRO A 62 8.26 -9.05 18.60
N HIS A 63 7.54 -9.12 17.48
CA HIS A 63 7.25 -10.38 16.79
C HIS A 63 7.87 -10.45 15.40
N VAL A 64 8.60 -11.53 15.13
CA VAL A 64 9.17 -11.84 13.82
C VAL A 64 8.64 -13.19 13.37
N TYR A 65 8.08 -13.23 12.17
CA TYR A 65 7.55 -14.43 11.55
C TYR A 65 8.26 -14.72 10.23
N VAL A 66 8.34 -16.00 9.86
CA VAL A 66 8.81 -16.44 8.53
C VAL A 66 7.66 -16.83 7.60
N ASP A 67 6.50 -17.12 8.18
CA ASP A 67 5.23 -17.30 7.48
C ASP A 67 4.32 -16.09 7.78
N PHE A 68 3.78 -15.48 6.73
CA PHE A 68 2.89 -14.34 6.89
C PHE A 68 1.53 -14.74 7.49
N HIS A 69 1.11 -16.00 7.38
CA HIS A 69 -0.11 -16.49 8.02
C HIS A 69 -0.04 -16.40 9.54
N ASP A 70 1.13 -16.65 10.15
CA ASP A 70 1.32 -16.52 11.59
C ASP A 70 1.14 -15.06 12.05
N LEU A 71 1.64 -14.10 11.26
CA LEU A 71 1.43 -12.67 11.51
C LEU A 71 -0.05 -12.30 11.40
N ILE A 72 -0.74 -12.77 10.35
CA ILE A 72 -2.16 -12.49 10.11
C ILE A 72 -3.04 -13.06 11.24
N ASN A 73 -2.70 -14.24 11.76
CA ASN A 73 -3.43 -14.90 12.84
C ASN A 73 -3.16 -14.30 14.22
N ASN A 74 -2.20 -13.39 14.35
CA ASN A 74 -1.94 -12.70 15.61
C ASN A 74 -3.15 -11.81 15.97
N PRO A 75 -3.83 -12.05 17.12
CA PRO A 75 -5.00 -11.27 17.54
C PRO A 75 -4.65 -9.82 17.89
N ASP A 76 -3.38 -9.51 18.07
CA ASP A 76 -2.88 -8.19 18.43
C ASP A 76 -2.50 -7.32 17.22
N ILE A 77 -2.85 -7.73 16.00
CA ILE A 77 -2.67 -6.92 14.79
C ILE A 77 -4.02 -6.38 14.32
N ASP A 78 -4.09 -5.09 14.02
CA ASP A 78 -5.30 -4.41 13.55
C ASP A 78 -5.20 -4.06 12.05
N LEU A 79 -4.01 -3.65 11.60
CA LEU A 79 -3.68 -3.29 10.21
C LEU A 79 -2.47 -4.11 9.74
N VAL A 80 -2.50 -4.57 8.50
CA VAL A 80 -1.35 -5.18 7.83
C VAL A 80 -0.88 -4.28 6.68
N SER A 81 0.42 -3.96 6.67
CA SER A 81 1.09 -3.33 5.54
C SER A 81 1.80 -4.36 4.68
N ILE A 82 1.38 -4.51 3.43
CA ILE A 82 1.90 -5.48 2.46
C ILE A 82 2.90 -4.76 1.54
N CYS A 83 4.18 -5.11 1.71
CA CYS A 83 5.35 -4.51 1.06
C CYS A 83 6.14 -5.53 0.22
N THR A 84 5.46 -6.56 -0.28
CA THR A 84 6.05 -7.68 -1.04
C THR A 84 6.05 -7.41 -2.54
N PRO A 85 6.67 -8.29 -3.37
CA PRO A 85 6.43 -8.28 -4.80
C PRO A 85 4.94 -8.37 -5.15
N ASN A 86 4.54 -7.64 -6.19
CA ASN A 86 3.14 -7.42 -6.58
C ASN A 86 2.34 -8.69 -6.94
N HIS A 87 2.98 -9.76 -7.39
CA HIS A 87 2.32 -11.03 -7.69
C HIS A 87 1.80 -11.74 -6.42
N LEU A 88 2.36 -11.43 -5.23
CA LEU A 88 1.94 -12.00 -3.95
C LEU A 88 0.79 -11.23 -3.28
N HIS A 89 0.51 -10.02 -3.76
CA HIS A 89 -0.45 -9.10 -3.14
C HIS A 89 -1.84 -9.71 -2.99
N ARG A 90 -2.34 -10.43 -4.00
CA ARG A 90 -3.68 -11.03 -3.99
C ARG A 90 -3.84 -12.01 -2.84
N GLU A 91 -2.94 -12.99 -2.73
CA GLU A 91 -3.00 -14.02 -1.69
C GLU A 91 -2.96 -13.40 -0.30
N MET A 92 -1.98 -12.52 -0.06
CA MET A 92 -1.76 -11.89 1.24
C MET A 92 -2.93 -10.96 1.61
N ALA A 93 -3.44 -10.16 0.68
CA ALA A 93 -4.55 -9.24 0.94
C ALA A 93 -5.86 -9.99 1.19
N VAL A 94 -6.15 -11.05 0.43
CA VAL A 94 -7.34 -11.89 0.67
C VAL A 94 -7.25 -12.59 2.03
N ALA A 95 -6.08 -13.11 2.40
CA ALA A 95 -5.85 -13.71 3.72
C ALA A 95 -6.06 -12.69 4.85
N CYS A 96 -5.49 -11.47 4.72
CA CYS A 96 -5.69 -10.38 5.69
C CYS A 96 -7.17 -10.02 5.84
N ALA A 97 -7.89 -9.88 4.71
CA ALA A 97 -9.30 -9.55 4.70
C ALA A 97 -10.15 -10.61 5.41
N ASN A 98 -9.90 -11.90 5.14
CA ASN A 98 -10.60 -13.01 5.78
C ASN A 98 -10.30 -13.12 7.28
N ALA A 99 -9.13 -12.67 7.72
CA ALA A 99 -8.78 -12.55 9.14
C ALA A 99 -9.27 -11.25 9.80
N GLY A 100 -10.02 -10.41 9.07
CA GLY A 100 -10.57 -9.15 9.58
C GLY A 100 -9.54 -8.04 9.78
N LYS A 101 -8.35 -8.15 9.19
CA LYS A 101 -7.29 -7.13 9.30
C LYS A 101 -7.50 -6.03 8.27
N HIS A 102 -7.34 -4.77 8.66
CA HIS A 102 -7.26 -3.69 7.68
C HIS A 102 -6.00 -3.83 6.82
N ILE A 103 -6.00 -3.25 5.61
CA ILE A 103 -4.93 -3.47 4.64
C ILE A 103 -4.40 -2.13 4.12
N LEU A 104 -3.08 -1.95 4.22
CA LEU A 104 -2.31 -1.01 3.41
C LEU A 104 -1.47 -1.85 2.43
N ILE A 105 -1.58 -1.63 1.12
CA ILE A 105 -0.93 -2.48 0.12
C ILE A 105 -0.13 -1.64 -0.87
N GLU A 106 1.13 -2.03 -1.12
CA GLU A 106 1.95 -1.38 -2.14
C GLU A 106 1.28 -1.42 -3.52
N LYS A 107 1.65 -0.46 -4.35
CA LYS A 107 1.26 -0.43 -5.76
C LYS A 107 2.20 -1.31 -6.60
N PRO A 108 1.73 -1.86 -7.73
CA PRO A 108 0.31 -1.98 -8.10
C PRO A 108 -0.41 -2.95 -7.16
N MET A 109 -1.71 -2.70 -6.93
CA MET A 109 -2.51 -3.52 -6.01
C MET A 109 -2.53 -5.01 -6.39
N ALA A 110 -2.49 -5.30 -7.69
CA ALA A 110 -2.35 -6.65 -8.23
C ALA A 110 -1.74 -6.57 -9.64
N THR A 111 -1.36 -7.71 -10.20
CA THR A 111 -0.82 -7.84 -11.57
C THR A 111 -1.91 -8.03 -12.63
N THR A 112 -3.14 -8.40 -12.22
CA THR A 112 -4.28 -8.54 -13.12
C THR A 112 -5.53 -7.85 -12.57
N VAL A 113 -6.46 -7.50 -13.45
CA VAL A 113 -7.76 -6.94 -13.05
C VAL A 113 -8.56 -7.96 -12.24
N GLY A 114 -8.54 -9.24 -12.62
CA GLY A 114 -9.26 -10.30 -11.90
C GLY A 114 -8.79 -10.43 -10.44
N ASP A 115 -7.47 -10.40 -10.21
CA ASP A 115 -6.89 -10.45 -8.87
C ASP A 115 -7.26 -9.19 -8.06
N ALA A 116 -7.20 -8.01 -8.69
CA ALA A 116 -7.63 -6.75 -8.07
C ALA A 116 -9.11 -6.80 -7.64
N GLU A 117 -9.99 -7.34 -8.47
CA GLU A 117 -11.40 -7.50 -8.13
C GLU A 117 -11.61 -8.50 -6.98
N GLU A 118 -10.84 -9.58 -6.92
CA GLU A 118 -10.91 -10.53 -5.81
C GLU A 118 -10.53 -9.90 -4.47
N ILE A 119 -9.45 -9.10 -4.45
CA ILE A 119 -9.06 -8.33 -3.27
C ILE A 119 -10.21 -7.42 -2.84
N ILE A 120 -10.80 -6.67 -3.77
CA ILE A 120 -11.93 -5.77 -3.49
C ILE A 120 -13.15 -6.54 -2.97
N ARG A 121 -13.47 -7.70 -3.54
CA ARG A 121 -14.57 -8.56 -3.09
C ARG A 121 -14.33 -9.04 -1.65
N ALA A 122 -13.12 -9.51 -1.33
CA ALA A 122 -12.78 -9.97 0.02
C ALA A 122 -12.85 -8.83 1.05
N VAL A 123 -12.33 -7.65 0.71
CA VAL A 123 -12.38 -6.45 1.55
C VAL A 123 -13.82 -6.05 1.85
N LYS A 124 -14.68 -5.97 0.82
CA LYS A 124 -16.10 -5.62 0.98
C LYS A 124 -16.86 -6.67 1.79
N LYS A 125 -16.63 -7.96 1.52
CA LYS A 125 -17.29 -9.06 2.23
C LYS A 125 -17.02 -9.03 3.74
N ASN A 126 -15.78 -8.72 4.14
CA ASN A 126 -15.35 -8.72 5.53
C ASN A 126 -15.46 -7.34 6.21
N ASN A 127 -15.97 -6.31 5.50
CA ASN A 127 -16.15 -4.95 6.01
C ASN A 127 -14.86 -4.32 6.61
N ILE A 128 -13.72 -4.57 5.96
CA ILE A 128 -12.43 -3.98 6.35
C ILE A 128 -12.08 -2.78 5.46
N LYS A 129 -11.10 -1.97 5.90
CA LYS A 129 -10.51 -0.90 5.10
C LYS A 129 -9.35 -1.42 4.25
N LEU A 130 -9.28 -0.92 3.01
CA LEU A 130 -8.16 -1.13 2.08
C LEU A 130 -7.66 0.23 1.62
N CYS A 131 -6.34 0.41 1.64
CA CYS A 131 -5.66 1.54 1.03
C CYS A 131 -4.52 1.03 0.14
N VAL A 132 -4.52 1.43 -1.14
CA VAL A 132 -3.38 1.19 -2.03
C VAL A 132 -2.42 2.37 -1.89
N VAL A 133 -1.12 2.10 -1.79
CA VAL A 133 -0.07 3.11 -1.58
C VAL A 133 0.19 3.92 -2.85
N GLN A 134 -0.79 4.75 -3.22
CA GLN A 134 -0.67 5.77 -4.24
C GLN A 134 -0.12 7.05 -3.61
N ASN A 135 1.12 6.96 -3.13
CA ASN A 135 1.78 7.98 -2.32
C ASN A 135 1.86 9.36 -2.99
N TYR A 136 1.91 9.42 -4.33
CA TYR A 136 1.99 10.69 -5.06
C TYR A 136 0.79 11.62 -4.80
N ARG A 137 -0.40 11.06 -4.51
CA ARG A 137 -1.59 11.83 -4.10
C ARG A 137 -1.34 12.71 -2.87
N PHE A 138 -0.34 12.34 -2.05
CA PHE A 138 -0.03 13.00 -0.79
C PHE A 138 1.07 14.07 -0.91
N PHE A 139 1.73 14.19 -2.06
CA PHE A 139 2.73 15.24 -2.27
C PHE A 139 2.09 16.63 -2.16
N PRO A 140 2.72 17.59 -1.44
CA PRO A 140 2.17 18.93 -1.27
C PRO A 140 1.82 19.62 -2.60
N ALA A 141 2.66 19.46 -3.62
CA ALA A 141 2.42 20.01 -4.94
C ALA A 141 1.16 19.41 -5.61
N VAL A 142 0.93 18.10 -5.46
CA VAL A 142 -0.24 17.41 -6.02
C VAL A 142 -1.51 17.81 -5.26
N LYS A 143 -1.45 17.92 -3.92
CA LYS A 143 -2.57 18.41 -3.10
C LYS A 143 -2.95 19.85 -3.47
N GLU A 144 -1.97 20.73 -3.63
CA GLU A 144 -2.21 22.13 -4.05
C GLU A 144 -2.75 22.21 -5.47
N ALA A 145 -2.21 21.43 -6.42
CA ALA A 145 -2.73 21.36 -7.78
C ALA A 145 -4.20 20.93 -7.79
N LYS A 146 -4.55 19.87 -7.04
CA LYS A 146 -5.93 19.41 -6.88
C LYS A 146 -6.83 20.51 -6.33
N LYS A 147 -6.40 21.20 -5.27
CA LYS A 147 -7.16 22.30 -4.68
C LYS A 147 -7.45 23.40 -5.71
N ARG A 148 -6.44 23.85 -6.47
CA ARG A 148 -6.63 24.90 -7.50
C ARG A 148 -7.58 24.48 -8.61
N ILE A 149 -7.56 23.21 -9.01
CA ILE A 149 -8.50 22.64 -9.98
C ILE A 149 -9.92 22.68 -9.40
N GLN A 150 -10.11 22.19 -8.18
CA GLN A 150 -11.42 22.17 -7.50
C GLN A 150 -11.98 23.58 -7.25
N ASP A 151 -11.11 24.55 -6.98
CA ASP A 151 -11.46 25.96 -6.82
C ASP A 151 -11.77 26.67 -8.17
N GLY A 152 -11.71 25.96 -9.31
CA GLY A 152 -12.01 26.50 -10.64
C GLY A 152 -10.95 27.48 -11.17
N ARG A 153 -9.75 27.54 -10.58
CA ARG A 153 -8.75 28.58 -10.87
C ARG A 153 -8.14 28.52 -12.27
N ILE A 154 -8.28 27.39 -12.97
CA ILE A 154 -7.73 27.19 -14.31
C ILE A 154 -8.81 27.01 -15.39
N GLY A 155 -10.10 27.10 -15.01
CA GLY A 155 -11.22 26.76 -15.90
C GLY A 155 -11.28 25.26 -16.20
N ASP A 156 -11.77 24.93 -17.40
CA ASP A 156 -11.88 23.54 -17.84
C ASP A 156 -10.52 22.92 -18.18
N ILE A 157 -10.33 21.67 -17.77
CA ILE A 157 -9.13 20.90 -18.12
C ILE A 157 -9.22 20.51 -19.60
N VAL A 158 -8.33 21.07 -20.42
CA VAL A 158 -8.24 20.75 -21.85
C VAL A 158 -7.24 19.61 -22.12
N SER A 159 -6.10 19.60 -21.43
CA SER A 159 -5.08 18.56 -21.59
C SER A 159 -4.27 18.38 -20.30
N ILE A 160 -3.74 17.16 -20.11
CA ILE A 160 -2.78 16.85 -19.04
C ILE A 160 -1.62 16.06 -19.64
N HIS A 161 -0.41 16.46 -19.26
CA HIS A 161 0.83 15.83 -19.67
C HIS A 161 1.54 15.33 -18.42
N ALA A 162 1.83 14.03 -18.36
CA ALA A 162 2.50 13.39 -17.24
C ALA A 162 3.78 12.71 -17.72
N TYR A 163 4.88 12.95 -17.02
CA TYR A 163 6.20 12.45 -17.36
C TYR A 163 6.78 11.69 -16.17
N GLY A 164 7.29 10.49 -16.42
CA GLY A 164 8.05 9.69 -15.46
C GLY A 164 9.48 9.57 -15.91
N HIS A 165 10.43 9.84 -15.01
CA HIS A 165 11.86 9.65 -15.26
C HIS A 165 12.40 8.58 -14.33
N LEU A 166 13.05 7.56 -14.89
CA LEU A 166 13.78 6.58 -14.11
C LEU A 166 15.21 7.06 -13.89
N LEU A 167 15.57 7.39 -12.66
CA LEU A 167 16.98 7.50 -12.29
C LEU A 167 17.52 6.07 -12.14
N GLN A 168 18.61 5.74 -12.85
CA GLN A 168 19.16 4.39 -13.06
C GLN A 168 19.66 3.63 -11.79
N SER A 169 19.34 4.10 -10.58
CA SER A 169 20.06 3.70 -9.36
C SER A 169 19.47 2.54 -8.57
N PHE A 170 18.35 1.94 -8.99
CA PHE A 170 17.66 0.92 -8.19
C PHE A 170 17.90 -0.50 -8.72
N ASP A 171 18.17 -1.44 -7.80
CA ASP A 171 18.21 -2.87 -8.10
C ASP A 171 16.79 -3.36 -8.45
N ARG A 172 16.59 -3.71 -9.72
CA ARG A 172 15.33 -4.21 -10.27
C ARG A 172 15.41 -5.68 -10.68
N SER A 173 16.39 -6.42 -10.17
CA SER A 173 16.57 -7.84 -10.47
C SER A 173 15.29 -8.65 -10.25
N TRP A 174 14.59 -8.41 -9.13
CA TRP A 174 13.31 -9.06 -8.80
C TRP A 174 12.20 -8.74 -9.83
N ALA A 175 12.10 -7.50 -10.30
CA ALA A 175 11.05 -7.11 -11.23
C ALA A 175 11.33 -7.74 -12.61
N LEU A 176 12.60 -7.71 -13.03
CA LEU A 176 13.07 -8.27 -14.30
C LEU A 176 12.92 -9.78 -14.36
N SER A 177 13.17 -10.51 -13.26
CA SER A 177 13.01 -11.96 -13.21
C SER A 177 11.55 -12.41 -13.32
N GLU A 178 10.61 -11.58 -12.85
CA GLU A 178 9.17 -11.88 -12.80
C GLU A 178 8.40 -11.40 -14.05
N GLY A 179 9.08 -10.80 -15.03
CA GLY A 179 8.45 -10.33 -16.28
C GLY A 179 7.51 -9.13 -16.15
N ASN A 180 7.37 -8.56 -14.94
CA ASN A 180 6.50 -7.42 -14.62
C ASN A 180 7.29 -6.14 -14.30
N ALA A 181 8.38 -5.90 -15.03
CA ALA A 181 9.37 -4.84 -14.78
C ALA A 181 9.31 -3.64 -15.72
N GLY A 182 8.35 -3.62 -16.64
CA GLY A 182 8.26 -2.54 -17.61
C GLY A 182 7.98 -1.21 -16.95
N VAL A 183 8.34 -0.13 -17.64
CA VAL A 183 8.16 1.24 -17.12
C VAL A 183 6.68 1.52 -16.88
N ILE A 184 5.79 0.94 -17.69
CA ILE A 184 4.35 1.09 -17.53
C ILE A 184 3.85 0.36 -16.29
N GLU A 185 4.30 -0.85 -16.00
CA GLU A 185 3.88 -1.63 -14.85
C GLU A 185 4.33 -1.00 -13.52
N ASP A 186 5.52 -0.39 -13.51
CA ASP A 186 6.08 0.23 -12.31
C ASP A 186 5.63 1.69 -12.11
N PHE A 187 5.76 2.54 -13.13
CA PHE A 187 5.44 3.97 -13.05
C PHE A 187 4.05 4.33 -13.56
N GLY A 188 3.52 3.57 -14.51
CA GLY A 188 2.20 3.80 -15.08
C GLY A 188 1.11 3.90 -14.01
N PRO A 189 1.04 3.01 -12.99
CA PRO A 189 0.08 3.15 -11.91
C PRO A 189 0.11 4.50 -11.22
N HIS A 190 1.29 5.12 -11.02
CA HIS A 190 1.38 6.44 -10.40
C HIS A 190 0.90 7.56 -11.32
N LEU A 191 1.34 7.53 -12.58
CA LEU A 191 0.99 8.59 -13.54
C LEU A 191 -0.52 8.56 -13.83
N ILE A 192 -1.06 7.38 -14.12
CA ILE A 192 -2.48 7.19 -14.40
C ILE A 192 -3.32 7.56 -13.16
N ASP A 193 -2.89 7.15 -11.98
CA ASP A 193 -3.57 7.49 -10.73
C ASP A 193 -3.66 8.99 -10.47
N ILE A 194 -2.56 9.74 -10.65
CA ILE A 194 -2.57 11.20 -10.51
C ILE A 194 -3.59 11.83 -11.45
N LEU A 195 -3.68 11.37 -12.71
CA LEU A 195 -4.63 11.92 -13.68
C LEU A 195 -6.05 11.82 -13.13
N PHE A 196 -6.48 10.62 -12.74
CA PHE A 196 -7.81 10.42 -12.15
C PHE A 196 -8.00 11.19 -10.83
N TYR A 197 -6.95 11.25 -10.00
CA TYR A 197 -7.01 11.94 -8.71
C TYR A 197 -7.21 13.45 -8.85
N LEU A 198 -6.56 14.07 -9.85
CA LEU A 198 -6.64 15.51 -10.13
C LEU A 198 -7.92 15.89 -10.85
N THR A 199 -8.36 15.10 -11.83
CA THR A 199 -9.52 15.46 -12.66
C THR A 199 -10.85 15.02 -12.05
N GLY A 200 -10.85 13.95 -11.25
CA GLY A 200 -12.08 13.31 -10.80
C GLY A 200 -12.85 12.59 -11.91
N PHE A 201 -12.24 12.37 -13.08
CA PHE A 201 -12.86 11.57 -14.14
C PHE A 201 -12.98 10.11 -13.70
N ASP A 202 -14.04 9.45 -14.13
CA ASP A 202 -14.36 8.05 -13.82
C ASP A 202 -14.49 7.19 -15.08
N GLU A 203 -14.51 7.81 -16.26
CA GLU A 203 -14.63 7.13 -17.55
C GLU A 203 -13.46 7.46 -18.50
N VAL A 204 -12.90 6.43 -19.11
CA VAL A 204 -11.91 6.54 -20.20
C VAL A 204 -12.55 6.06 -21.50
N LYS A 205 -12.72 6.98 -22.46
CA LYS A 205 -13.35 6.66 -23.75
C LYS A 205 -12.43 5.92 -24.72
N LYS A 206 -11.12 6.20 -24.66
CA LYS A 206 -10.14 5.66 -25.60
C LYS A 206 -8.73 5.68 -25.04
N VAL A 207 -7.96 4.64 -25.34
CA VAL A 207 -6.54 4.50 -24.98
C VAL A 207 -5.76 4.06 -26.21
N TYR A 208 -4.53 4.55 -26.33
CA TYR A 208 -3.57 4.13 -27.35
C TYR A 208 -2.17 4.08 -26.74
N ALA A 209 -1.34 3.18 -27.27
CA ALA A 209 0.09 3.11 -26.97
C ALA A 209 0.84 2.95 -28.31
N VAL A 210 2.05 3.52 -28.38
CA VAL A 210 2.94 3.47 -29.54
C VAL A 210 4.25 2.82 -29.12
#